data_AF-A0A268S465-F1
#
_entry.id   AF-A0A268S465-F1
#
_cell.length_a   1.000
_cell.length_b   1.000
_cell.length_c   1.000
_cell.angle_alpha   90.00
_cell.angle_beta   90.00
_cell.angle_gamma   90.00
#
_symmetry.space_group_name_H-M   'P 1'
#
loop_
_entity.id
_entity.type
_entity.pdbx_description
1 polymer ?
#
loop_
_entity_poly.entity_id
_entity_poly.type
_entity_poly.pdbx_seq_one_letter_code
_entity_poly.pdbx_strand_id
1 'polypeptide(L)'
;MKVKSKTFSNGLVAKHRRSAIIFENADGKSEKESDITYQFTTDEWIEFIDYLKRAANEAWTTITPKEAYSMGSDYNEYYDRRYDNNGYLSIGDSEIDIKAPNLSKDTLYQFNKAKIQSFLFDLEKTLSKKAIQIKTTIT
;
A
#
# COMPACT_ATOMS: atom_id res chain seq x y z
N MET A 1 8.04 20.35 1.63
CA MET A 1 6.69 19.76 1.81
C MET A 1 6.64 19.14 3.19
N LYS A 2 5.65 19.48 4.03
CA LYS A 2 5.46 18.81 5.33
C LYS A 2 5.04 17.35 5.07
N VAL A 3 5.48 16.43 5.94
CA VAL A 3 5.00 15.05 5.91
C VAL A 3 3.50 15.06 6.23
N LYS A 4 2.71 14.38 5.41
CA LYS A 4 1.28 14.19 5.61
C LYS A 4 1.01 12.71 5.86
N SER A 5 -0.03 12.41 6.61
CA SER A 5 -0.37 11.03 6.97
C SER A 5 -1.86 10.84 7.15
N LYS A 6 -2.33 9.61 6.95
CA LYS A 6 -3.64 9.13 7.39
C LYS A 6 -3.44 7.84 8.17
N THR A 7 -4.10 7.75 9.31
CA THR A 7 -4.24 6.53 10.10
C THR A 7 -5.62 5.95 9.83
N PHE A 8 -5.67 4.66 9.51
CA PHE A 8 -6.91 3.91 9.31
C PHE A 8 -7.32 3.23 10.61
N SER A 9 -8.59 2.87 10.74
CA SER A 9 -9.16 2.22 11.93
C SER A 9 -8.48 0.89 12.27
N ASN A 10 -7.96 0.20 11.27
CA ASN A 10 -7.24 -1.07 11.38
C ASN A 10 -5.75 -0.91 11.78
N GLY A 11 -5.31 0.30 12.13
CA GLY A 11 -3.95 0.57 12.59
C GLY A 11 -2.93 0.83 11.46
N LEU A 12 -3.31 0.70 10.18
CA LEU A 12 -2.41 1.08 9.09
C LEU A 12 -2.19 2.59 9.08
N VAL A 13 -0.94 3.01 8.95
CA VAL A 13 -0.59 4.42 8.71
C VAL A 13 0.02 4.56 7.33
N ALA A 14 -0.62 5.38 6.48
CA ALA A 14 -0.10 5.75 5.18
C ALA A 14 0.45 7.17 5.21
N LYS A 15 1.78 7.30 5.27
CA LYS A 15 2.49 8.58 5.22
C LYS A 15 2.94 8.89 3.80
N HIS A 16 2.97 10.17 3.45
CA HIS A 16 3.60 10.61 2.22
C HIS A 16 4.40 11.90 2.42
N ARG A 17 5.49 11.97 1.66
CA ARG A 17 6.38 13.12 1.56
C ARG A 17 6.79 13.31 0.10
N ARG A 18 7.67 14.28 -0.18
CA ARG A 18 8.22 14.45 -1.52
C ARG A 18 8.84 13.12 -1.97
N SER A 19 8.34 12.58 -3.07
CA SER A 19 8.87 11.39 -3.75
C SER A 19 8.85 10.08 -2.95
N ALA A 20 7.98 9.94 -1.94
CA ALA A 20 7.79 8.66 -1.24
C ALA A 20 6.40 8.56 -0.61
N ILE A 21 5.84 7.35 -0.64
CA ILE A 21 4.74 6.90 0.22
C ILE A 21 5.26 5.77 1.07
N ILE A 22 4.90 5.77 2.36
CA ILE A 22 5.43 4.86 3.38
C ILE A 22 4.26 4.29 4.15
N PHE A 23 4.25 2.97 4.33
CA PHE A 23 3.36 2.28 5.25
C PHE A 23 4.08 2.02 6.57
N GLU A 24 3.37 2.29 7.65
CA GLU A 24 3.80 2.09 9.03
C GLU A 24 2.65 1.47 9.85
N ASN A 25 2.98 0.93 11.01
CA ASN A 25 1.98 0.49 11.99
C ASN A 25 1.76 1.60 13.03
N ALA A 26 0.51 1.94 13.36
CA ALA A 26 0.18 3.03 14.29
C ALA A 26 0.78 2.81 15.69
N ASP A 27 0.77 1.56 16.15
CA ASP A 27 1.31 1.17 17.45
C ASP A 27 2.80 0.75 17.37
N GLY A 28 3.43 0.96 16.21
CA GLY A 28 4.73 0.39 15.87
C GLY A 28 4.64 -1.13 15.64
N LYS A 29 5.78 -1.77 15.38
CA LYS A 29 5.86 -3.24 15.35
C LYS A 29 6.99 -3.76 16.22
N SER A 30 6.82 -4.97 16.74
CA SER A 30 7.94 -5.67 17.38
C SER A 30 8.94 -6.15 16.31
N GLU A 31 10.22 -6.29 16.67
CA GLU A 31 11.26 -6.76 15.73
C GLU A 31 10.99 -8.17 15.18
N LYS A 32 10.15 -8.96 15.87
CA LYS A 32 9.79 -10.34 15.53
C LYS A 32 8.50 -10.44 14.71
N GLU A 33 7.74 -9.35 14.60
CA GLU A 33 6.53 -9.30 13.80
C GLU A 33 6.91 -8.89 12.38
N SER A 34 6.89 -9.87 11.48
CA SER A 34 7.14 -9.67 10.06
C SER A 34 5.87 -9.60 9.26
N ASP A 35 4.87 -10.42 9.57
CA ASP A 35 3.67 -10.59 8.73
C ASP A 35 2.46 -9.91 9.39
N ILE A 36 1.93 -8.88 8.74
CA ILE A 36 0.83 -8.06 9.24
C ILE A 36 -0.23 -7.96 8.15
N THR A 37 -1.47 -8.28 8.51
CA THR A 37 -2.63 -8.16 7.62
C THR A 37 -3.52 -7.01 8.07
N TYR A 38 -3.88 -6.14 7.13
CA TYR A 38 -4.79 -5.01 7.36
C TYR A 38 -6.10 -5.25 6.61
N GLN A 39 -7.13 -5.69 7.32
CA GLN A 39 -8.47 -5.84 6.78
C GLN A 39 -9.19 -4.49 6.71
N PHE A 40 -9.93 -4.23 5.63
CA PHE A 40 -10.76 -3.05 5.45
C PHE A 40 -12.22 -3.45 5.28
N THR A 41 -13.13 -2.63 5.79
CA THR A 41 -14.51 -2.63 5.28
C THR A 41 -14.53 -2.14 3.82
N THR A 42 -15.66 -2.33 3.12
CA THR A 42 -15.76 -1.86 1.71
C THR A 42 -15.55 -0.35 1.59
N ASP A 43 -16.15 0.43 2.50
CA ASP A 43 -16.04 1.89 2.48
C ASP A 43 -14.61 2.35 2.81
N GLU A 44 -13.97 1.71 3.79
CA GLU A 44 -12.57 2.01 4.11
C GLU A 44 -11.60 1.59 3.01
N TRP A 45 -11.91 0.53 2.25
CA TRP A 45 -11.12 0.11 1.10
C TRP A 45 -11.14 1.17 -0.01
N ILE A 46 -12.33 1.72 -0.30
CA ILE A 46 -12.48 2.85 -1.23
C ILE A 46 -11.70 4.05 -0.72
N GLU A 47 -11.86 4.40 0.56
CA GLU A 47 -11.15 5.53 1.16
C GLU A 47 -9.63 5.35 1.13
N PHE A 48 -9.13 4.14 1.39
CA PHE A 48 -7.72 3.78 1.33
C PHE A 48 -7.16 4.05 -0.07
N ILE A 49 -7.83 3.54 -1.10
CA ILE A 49 -7.40 3.70 -2.50
C ILE A 49 -7.42 5.18 -2.91
N ASP A 50 -8.48 5.91 -2.56
CA ASP A 50 -8.60 7.35 -2.85
C ASP A 50 -7.54 8.18 -2.13
N TYR A 51 -7.20 7.83 -0.90
CA TYR A 51 -6.09 8.46 -0.18
C TYR A 51 -4.76 8.22 -0.90
N LEU A 52 -4.45 6.98 -1.30
CA LEU A 52 -3.20 6.66 -2.00
C LEU A 52 -3.10 7.39 -3.34
N LYS A 53 -4.19 7.48 -4.11
CA LYS A 53 -4.21 8.25 -5.37
C LYS A 53 -3.86 9.72 -5.15
N ARG A 54 -4.45 10.35 -4.13
CA ARG A 54 -4.13 11.75 -3.78
C ARG A 54 -2.68 11.88 -3.32
N ALA A 55 -2.26 11.04 -2.37
CA ALA A 55 -0.90 11.04 -1.84
C ALA A 55 0.15 10.85 -2.95
N ALA A 56 -0.11 9.99 -3.93
CA ALA A 56 0.78 9.74 -5.05
C ALA A 56 0.89 10.97 -5.97
N ASN A 57 -0.23 11.61 -6.32
CA ASN A 57 -0.25 12.83 -7.12
C ASN A 57 0.40 14.04 -6.40
N GLU A 58 0.39 14.05 -5.06
CA GLU A 58 1.13 15.05 -4.28
C GLU A 58 2.64 14.73 -4.20
N ALA A 59 3.01 13.45 -4.06
CA ALA A 59 4.39 13.02 -3.92
C ALA A 59 5.17 13.07 -5.25
N TRP A 60 4.49 12.88 -6.38
CA TRP A 60 5.05 12.91 -7.73
C TRP A 60 4.12 13.62 -8.70
N THR A 61 4.69 14.47 -9.56
CA THR A 61 3.95 15.07 -10.67
C THR A 61 3.46 13.97 -11.63
N THR A 62 2.15 13.91 -11.83
CA THR A 62 1.46 13.01 -12.76
C THR A 62 1.72 11.53 -12.47
N ILE A 63 0.81 10.93 -11.71
CA ILE A 63 0.74 9.48 -11.47
C ILE A 63 -0.34 8.87 -12.34
N THR A 64 0.07 7.88 -13.13
CA THR A 64 -0.84 7.04 -13.91
C THR A 64 -0.65 5.60 -13.46
N PRO A 65 -1.69 4.93 -12.96
CA PRO A 65 -1.65 3.50 -12.68
C PRO A 65 -1.25 2.72 -13.94
N LYS A 66 -0.35 1.75 -13.79
CA LYS A 66 0.10 0.89 -14.90
C LYS A 66 0.64 -0.43 -14.38
N GLU A 67 0.54 -1.47 -15.20
CA GLU A 67 1.08 -2.78 -14.87
C GLU A 67 2.60 -2.76 -14.66
N ALA A 68 3.08 -3.61 -13.75
CA ALA A 68 4.51 -3.83 -13.56
C ALA A 68 5.09 -4.58 -14.76
N TYR A 69 6.28 -4.19 -15.21
CA TYR A 69 7.00 -4.83 -16.33
C TYR A 69 8.42 -5.27 -15.94
N SER A 70 8.81 -5.04 -14.68
CA SER A 70 10.11 -5.41 -14.10
C SER A 70 10.00 -5.47 -12.57
N MET A 71 10.97 -6.12 -11.93
CA MET A 71 11.06 -6.17 -10.46
C MET A 71 11.12 -4.77 -9.81
N GLY A 72 11.74 -3.79 -10.47
CA GLY A 72 11.81 -2.42 -9.97
C GLY A 72 10.46 -1.69 -9.98
N SER A 73 9.53 -2.16 -10.81
CA SER A 73 8.16 -1.64 -10.93
C SER A 73 7.12 -2.49 -10.23
N ASP A 74 7.42 -3.73 -9.86
CA ASP A 74 6.50 -4.61 -9.14
C ASP A 74 6.47 -4.23 -7.66
N TYR A 75 5.29 -3.96 -7.09
CA TYR A 75 5.17 -3.64 -5.67
C TYR A 75 5.28 -4.87 -4.77
N ASN A 76 5.19 -6.09 -5.30
CA ASN A 76 5.15 -7.30 -4.49
C ASN A 76 6.36 -7.41 -3.56
N GLU A 77 7.55 -7.02 -4.02
CA GLU A 77 8.78 -7.11 -3.24
C GLU A 77 9.38 -5.72 -2.99
N TYR A 78 10.00 -5.51 -1.83
CA TYR A 78 10.80 -4.34 -1.52
C TYR A 78 12.08 -4.76 -0.81
N TYR A 79 13.23 -4.30 -1.29
CA TYR A 79 14.51 -4.58 -0.65
C TYR A 79 14.90 -3.45 0.31
N ASP A 80 15.04 -3.79 1.60
CA ASP A 80 15.56 -2.89 2.61
C ASP A 80 17.08 -3.02 2.72
N ARG A 81 17.79 -2.04 2.16
CA ARG A 81 19.26 -1.99 2.16
C ARG A 81 19.86 -1.85 3.55
N ARG A 82 19.11 -1.35 4.54
CA ARG A 82 19.61 -1.12 5.90
C ARG A 82 19.73 -2.44 6.65
N TYR A 83 18.77 -3.34 6.44
CA TYR A 83 18.69 -4.63 7.12
C TYR A 83 19.03 -5.82 6.23
N ASP A 84 19.43 -5.55 4.98
CA ASP A 84 19.84 -6.51 3.97
C ASP A 84 18.84 -7.66 3.80
N ASN A 85 17.56 -7.30 3.71
CA ASN A 85 16.48 -8.26 3.60
C ASN A 85 15.32 -7.71 2.77
N ASN A 86 14.49 -8.63 2.28
CA ASN A 86 13.30 -8.30 1.51
C ASN A 86 12.09 -8.21 2.44
N GLY A 87 11.22 -7.26 2.12
CA GLY A 87 9.82 -7.25 2.53
C GLY A 87 8.91 -7.49 1.33
N TYR A 88 7.66 -7.85 1.62
CA TYR A 88 6.65 -8.17 0.62
C TYR A 88 5.33 -7.45 0.89
N LEU A 89 4.57 -7.20 -0.17
CA LEU A 89 3.25 -6.59 -0.12
C LEU A 89 2.32 -7.31 -1.11
N SER A 90 1.17 -7.79 -0.63
CA SER A 90 0.11 -8.36 -1.47
C SER A 90 -1.23 -7.67 -1.24
N ILE A 91 -2.12 -7.82 -2.21
CA ILE A 91 -3.52 -7.35 -2.16
C ILE A 91 -4.42 -8.58 -2.12
N GLY A 92 -5.26 -8.68 -1.09
CA GLY A 92 -6.37 -9.62 -1.02
C GLY A 92 -7.68 -8.99 -1.49
N ASP A 93 -8.84 -9.54 -1.10
CA ASP A 93 -10.12 -9.00 -1.55
C ASP A 93 -10.40 -7.60 -1.00
N SER A 94 -10.20 -7.38 0.29
CA SER A 94 -10.30 -6.06 0.96
C SER A 94 -9.26 -5.99 2.08
N GLU A 95 -8.06 -6.41 1.75
CA GLU A 95 -6.93 -6.42 2.67
C GLU A 95 -5.63 -6.22 1.92
N ILE A 96 -4.63 -5.81 2.69
CA ILE A 96 -3.25 -5.90 2.26
C ILE A 96 -2.49 -6.73 3.29
N ASP A 97 -1.60 -7.58 2.82
CA ASP A 97 -0.64 -8.27 3.66
C ASP A 97 0.72 -7.67 3.44
N ILE A 98 1.39 -7.34 4.54
CA ILE A 98 2.74 -6.81 4.52
C ILE A 98 3.63 -7.76 5.28
N LYS A 99 4.60 -8.33 4.57
CA LYS A 99 5.75 -8.96 5.19
C LYS A 99 6.84 -7.92 5.33
N ALA A 100 6.89 -7.22 6.44
CA ALA A 100 7.90 -6.20 6.67
C ALA A 100 9.30 -6.82 6.80
N PRO A 101 10.35 -6.13 6.33
CA PRO A 101 11.71 -6.59 6.53
C PRO A 101 12.03 -6.75 8.04
N ASN A 102 12.80 -7.79 8.39
CA ASN A 102 13.22 -8.02 9.77
C ASN A 102 13.96 -6.79 10.30
N LEU A 103 13.80 -6.49 11.60
CA LEU A 103 14.46 -5.37 12.30
C LEU A 103 14.03 -3.95 11.89
N SER A 104 13.20 -3.78 10.85
CA SER A 104 12.48 -2.53 10.68
C SER A 104 11.50 -2.35 11.84
N LYS A 105 11.48 -1.19 12.49
CA LYS A 105 10.58 -0.89 13.63
C LYS A 105 9.40 -0.02 13.23
N ASP A 106 9.65 0.90 12.30
CA ASP A 106 8.70 1.95 11.95
C ASP A 106 8.14 1.73 10.55
N THR A 107 8.99 1.39 9.57
CA THR A 107 8.60 1.25 8.17
C THR A 107 8.21 -0.19 7.83
N LEU A 108 6.97 -0.39 7.41
CA LEU A 108 6.51 -1.66 6.86
C LEU A 108 6.88 -1.80 5.38
N TYR A 109 6.67 -0.72 4.62
CA TYR A 109 6.91 -0.70 3.19
C TYR A 109 7.15 0.73 2.69
N GLN A 110 8.06 0.93 1.75
CA GLN A 110 8.28 2.23 1.10
C GLN A 110 8.16 2.14 -0.41
N PHE A 111 7.17 2.85 -0.97
CA PHE A 111 6.98 2.95 -2.41
C PHE A 111 7.94 3.95 -3.05
N ASN A 112 8.49 3.54 -4.20
CA ASN A 112 8.98 4.46 -5.22
C ASN A 112 7.85 4.76 -6.24
N LYS A 113 8.11 5.66 -7.20
CA LYS A 113 7.12 6.04 -8.23
C LYS A 113 6.59 4.83 -9.01
N ALA A 114 7.47 3.93 -9.46
CA ALA A 114 7.07 2.80 -10.30
C ALA A 114 6.20 1.80 -9.51
N LYS A 115 6.57 1.50 -8.26
CA LYS A 115 5.83 0.56 -7.40
C LYS A 115 4.46 1.11 -6.96
N ILE A 116 4.33 2.42 -6.68
CA ILE A 116 2.99 2.96 -6.39
C ILE A 116 2.08 2.91 -7.62
N GLN A 117 2.63 3.06 -8.83
CA GLN A 117 1.83 2.99 -10.06
C GLN A 117 1.26 1.59 -10.30
N SER A 118 2.06 0.54 -10.08
CA SER A 118 1.59 -0.85 -10.18
C SER A 118 0.66 -1.23 -9.05
N PHE A 119 0.93 -0.76 -7.83
CA PHE A 119 0.04 -1.00 -6.70
C PHE A 119 -1.34 -0.39 -6.92
N LEU A 120 -1.39 0.88 -7.33
CA LEU A 120 -2.67 1.54 -7.67
C LEU A 120 -3.41 0.84 -8.81
N PHE A 121 -2.69 0.30 -9.79
CA PHE A 121 -3.30 -0.41 -10.92
C PHE A 121 -4.03 -1.67 -10.46
N ASP A 122 -3.40 -2.48 -9.60
CA ASP A 122 -4.04 -3.68 -9.08
C ASP A 122 -5.15 -3.36 -8.06
N LEU A 123 -4.99 -2.32 -7.24
CA LEU A 123 -6.05 -1.81 -6.37
C LEU A 123 -7.31 -1.42 -7.18
N GLU A 124 -7.15 -0.72 -8.30
CA GLU A 124 -8.26 -0.36 -9.19
C GLU A 124 -8.95 -1.58 -9.82
N LYS A 125 -8.18 -2.62 -10.15
CA LYS A 125 -8.75 -3.90 -10.59
C LYS A 125 -9.60 -4.54 -9.50
N THR A 126 -9.19 -4.47 -8.22
CA THR A 126 -10.00 -5.02 -7.11
C THR A 126 -11.34 -4.30 -6.96
N LEU A 127 -11.36 -2.96 -7.03
CA LEU A 127 -12.59 -2.18 -6.98
C LEU A 127 -13.53 -2.51 -8.13
N SER A 128 -12.98 -2.63 -9.34
CA SER A 128 -13.76 -2.96 -10.53
C SER A 128 -14.42 -4.33 -10.42
N LYS A 129 -13.68 -5.35 -9.93
CA LYS A 129 -14.22 -6.70 -9.67
C LYS A 129 -15.34 -6.68 -8.64
N LYS A 130 -15.17 -5.96 -7.52
CA LYS A 130 -16.21 -5.84 -6.49
C LYS A 130 -17.47 -5.14 -6.99
N ALA A 131 -17.31 -4.06 -7.74
CA ALA A 131 -18.45 -3.34 -8.31
C ALA A 131 -19.30 -4.23 -9.23
N ILE A 132 -18.67 -5.17 -9.95
CA ILE A 132 -19.37 -6.18 -10.75
C ILE A 132 -20.10 -7.18 -9.84
N GLN A 133 -19.44 -7.71 -8.81
CA GLN A 133 -20.02 -8.70 -7.90
C GLN A 133 -21.26 -8.17 -7.15
N ILE A 134 -21.23 -6.92 -6.69
CA ILE A 134 -22.37 -6.27 -6.03
C ILE A 134 -23.56 -6.20 -6.97
N LYS A 135 -23.35 -5.83 -8.24
CA LYS A 135 -24.43 -5.75 -9.25
C LYS A 135 -25.06 -7.11 -9.52
N THR A 136 -24.26 -8.17 -9.63
CA THR A 136 -24.76 -9.54 -9.89
C THR A 136 -25.54 -10.12 -8.71
N THR A 137 -25.25 -9.69 -7.47
CA THR A 137 -25.92 -10.23 -6.27
C THR A 137 -27.31 -9.59 -6.01
N ILE A 138 -27.59 -8.46 -6.67
CA ILE A 138 -28.84 -7.69 -6.52
C ILE A 138 -29.86 -8.00 -7.65
N THR A 139 -29.49 -8.88 -8.61
CA THR A 139 -30.36 -9.32 -9.71
C THR A 139 -30.91 -10.71 -9.43
#